data_AF-A0A314YQT6-F1
#
_entry.id   AF-A0A314YQT6-F1
#
_cell.length_a   1.000
_cell.length_b   1.000
_cell.length_c   1.000
_cell.angle_alpha   90.00
_cell.angle_beta   90.00
_cell.angle_gamma   90.00
#
_symmetry.space_group_name_H-M   'P 1'
#
loop_
_entity.id
_entity.type
_entity.pdbx_description
1 polymer ?
#
loop_
_entity_poly.entity_id
_entity_poly.type
_entity_poly.pdbx_seq_one_letter_code
_entity_poly.pdbx_strand_id
1 'polypeptide(L)'
;MPDTPIITLTPRHPEKYLKKGPAYVDGNCTYFSGKDFLDFGSIDWRKLMKKHGITDLSRVLIFFDDHQNELKRVRQALKAGFRHLVFEDNYDTGTGDHYSLRQICDQPYIRGGGHSCFKDSDEARIRSRREKFWEKAVNIDKLCGPGEAWWGVRGYMLDDFNNSKSNKLISYSEHFQNSRFVESILDVYWEVPPVAGPSLTHQTRYDPARAVTPVVEDGRYGLFQRLGLTRLDPSVFNGYTQMAYLQITKQ
;
A
#
# COMPACT_ATOMS: atom_id res chain seq x y z
N MET A 1 -6.15 -11.27 18.75
CA MET A 1 -5.63 -11.10 20.11
C MET A 1 -6.74 -10.43 20.92
N PRO A 2 -7.45 -11.14 21.79
CA PRO A 2 -8.65 -10.61 22.44
C PRO A 2 -8.37 -9.45 23.43
N ASP A 3 -7.14 -9.34 23.96
CA ASP A 3 -6.81 -8.38 25.01
C ASP A 3 -5.91 -7.22 24.55
N THR A 4 -5.58 -7.14 23.25
CA THR A 4 -4.74 -6.05 22.73
C THR A 4 -5.57 -4.78 22.57
N PRO A 5 -5.20 -3.64 23.17
CA PRO A 5 -5.91 -2.39 22.95
C PRO A 5 -5.86 -1.97 21.49
N ILE A 6 -7.03 -1.75 20.88
CA ILE A 6 -7.16 -1.26 19.50
C ILE A 6 -7.63 0.20 19.55
N ILE A 7 -6.97 1.04 18.77
CA ILE A 7 -7.39 2.43 18.53
C ILE A 7 -7.62 2.58 17.04
N THR A 8 -8.83 3.00 16.67
CA THR A 8 -9.21 3.19 15.26
C THR A 8 -9.51 4.66 15.01
N LEU A 9 -8.85 5.20 13.99
CA LEU A 9 -9.16 6.52 13.45
C LEU A 9 -9.94 6.32 12.16
N THR A 10 -11.18 6.76 12.10
CA THR A 10 -11.98 6.63 10.89
C THR A 10 -12.96 7.79 10.75
N PRO A 11 -13.07 8.46 9.59
CA PRO A 11 -14.04 9.52 9.41
C PRO A 11 -15.49 9.08 9.72
N ARG A 12 -15.81 7.80 9.51
CA ARG A 12 -17.15 7.23 9.70
C ARG A 12 -17.10 5.98 10.56
N HIS A 13 -17.82 6.00 11.69
CA HIS A 13 -17.94 4.83 12.58
C HIS A 13 -18.45 3.58 11.82
N PRO A 14 -17.85 2.39 12.03
CA PRO A 14 -18.20 1.17 11.30
C PRO A 14 -19.67 0.73 11.46
N GLU A 15 -20.32 1.06 12.57
CA GLU A 15 -21.76 0.77 12.76
C GLU A 15 -22.66 1.36 11.67
N LYS A 16 -22.25 2.46 11.02
CA LYS A 16 -23.01 3.05 9.92
C LYS A 16 -23.14 2.09 8.72
N TYR A 17 -22.23 1.13 8.60
CA TYR A 17 -22.20 0.15 7.52
C TYR A 17 -23.03 -1.10 7.80
N LEU A 18 -23.47 -1.33 9.04
CA LEU A 18 -24.37 -2.46 9.39
C LEU A 18 -25.69 -2.42 8.61
N LYS A 19 -26.11 -1.24 8.13
CA LYS A 19 -27.30 -1.07 7.28
C LYS A 19 -27.08 -1.48 5.83
N LYS A 20 -25.82 -1.57 5.37
CA LYS A 20 -25.44 -1.90 3.99
C LYS A 20 -25.01 -3.36 3.83
N GLY A 21 -24.59 -4.00 4.92
CA GLY A 21 -24.14 -5.39 4.94
C GLY A 21 -23.43 -5.72 6.25
N PRO A 22 -22.82 -6.90 6.34
CA PRO A 22 -22.00 -7.29 7.48
C PRO A 22 -20.88 -6.27 7.70
N ALA A 23 -20.75 -5.77 8.93
CA ALA A 23 -19.64 -4.92 9.34
C ALA A 23 -19.13 -5.40 10.70
N TYR A 24 -17.82 -5.31 10.91
CA TYR A 24 -17.19 -5.65 12.18
C TYR A 24 -17.06 -4.38 13.04
N VAL A 25 -17.52 -4.49 14.29
CA VAL A 25 -17.39 -3.44 15.31
C VAL A 25 -16.84 -4.13 16.56
N ASP A 26 -15.68 -3.69 17.02
CA ASP A 26 -15.05 -4.25 18.20
C ASP A 26 -15.46 -3.45 19.43
N GLY A 27 -16.12 -4.10 20.39
CA GLY A 27 -16.57 -3.47 21.63
C GLY A 27 -15.42 -2.96 22.51
N ASN A 28 -14.20 -3.47 22.34
CA ASN A 28 -13.02 -3.09 23.10
C ASN A 28 -12.16 -2.03 22.38
N CYS A 29 -12.54 -1.60 21.17
CA CYS A 29 -11.81 -0.61 20.41
C CYS A 29 -12.15 0.83 20.83
N THR A 30 -11.13 1.68 20.93
CA THR A 30 -11.31 3.13 21.08
C THR A 30 -11.41 3.78 19.70
N TYR A 31 -12.61 4.25 19.35
CA TYR A 31 -12.87 4.88 18.06
C TYR A 31 -12.77 6.41 18.13
N PHE A 32 -11.95 7.01 17.26
CA PHE A 32 -11.98 8.42 16.92
C PHE A 32 -12.69 8.57 15.59
N SER A 33 -13.99 8.89 15.63
CA SER A 33 -14.82 8.93 14.42
C SER A 33 -15.92 9.98 14.43
N GLY A 34 -16.45 10.30 13.25
CA GLY A 34 -17.51 11.30 13.11
C GLY A 34 -17.07 12.67 13.62
N LYS A 35 -17.78 13.20 14.62
CA LYS A 35 -17.46 14.50 15.24
C LYS A 35 -16.17 14.47 16.07
N ASP A 36 -15.75 13.30 16.53
CA ASP A 36 -14.56 13.09 17.34
C ASP A 36 -13.38 12.60 16.48
N PHE A 37 -13.54 12.57 15.16
CA PHE A 37 -12.49 12.19 14.23
C PHE A 37 -11.33 13.19 14.29
N LEU A 38 -10.12 12.65 14.38
CA LEU A 38 -8.87 13.38 14.23
C LEU A 38 -8.00 12.67 13.20
N ASP A 39 -7.40 13.42 12.28
CA ASP A 39 -6.39 12.86 11.38
C ASP A 39 -5.18 12.36 12.18
N PHE A 40 -4.54 11.30 11.69
CA PHE A 40 -3.37 10.70 12.33
C PHE A 40 -2.29 11.73 12.69
N GLY A 41 -2.05 12.72 11.83
CA GLY A 41 -1.06 13.77 12.06
C GLY A 41 -1.43 14.80 13.13
N SER A 42 -2.69 14.84 13.56
CA SER A 42 -3.22 15.83 14.51
C SER A 42 -3.30 15.30 15.95
N ILE A 43 -3.06 14.01 16.17
CA ILE A 43 -3.17 13.39 17.48
C ILE A 43 -1.89 13.58 18.29
N ASP A 44 -2.05 13.95 19.56
CA ASP A 44 -0.97 13.85 20.55
C ASP A 44 -0.78 12.38 20.97
N TRP A 45 0.00 11.66 20.16
CA TRP A 45 0.26 10.24 20.35
C TRP A 45 0.91 9.92 21.68
N ARG A 46 1.80 10.77 22.21
CA ARG A 46 2.45 10.51 23.50
C ARG A 46 1.42 10.51 24.63
N LYS A 47 0.53 11.51 24.64
CA LYS A 47 -0.54 11.61 25.64
C LYS A 47 -1.53 10.45 25.51
N LEU A 48 -1.96 10.12 24.30
CA LEU A 48 -2.91 9.04 24.06
C LEU A 48 -2.33 7.68 24.46
N MET A 49 -1.12 7.35 24.02
CA MET A 49 -0.47 6.08 24.34
C MET A 49 -0.26 5.91 25.85
N LYS A 50 0.13 6.99 26.56
CA LYS A 50 0.23 6.99 28.02
C LYS A 50 -1.10 6.68 28.72
N LYS A 51 -2.24 7.17 28.20
CA LYS A 51 -3.58 6.84 28.72
C LYS A 51 -3.89 5.35 28.62
N HIS A 52 -3.33 4.67 27.63
CA HIS A 52 -3.43 3.22 27.44
C HIS A 52 -2.28 2.43 28.12
N GLY A 53 -1.46 3.08 28.95
CA GLY A 53 -0.33 2.44 29.64
C GLY A 53 0.86 2.09 28.73
N ILE A 54 0.89 2.60 27.51
CA ILE A 54 1.94 2.34 26.53
C ILE A 54 2.98 3.47 26.61
N THR A 55 4.18 3.12 27.06
CA THR A 55 5.33 4.05 27.13
C THR A 55 6.34 3.84 26.01
N ASP A 56 6.40 2.63 25.46
CA ASP A 56 7.29 2.26 24.35
C ASP A 56 6.51 2.19 23.03
N LEU A 57 6.64 3.25 22.23
CA LEU A 57 5.99 3.37 20.92
C LEU A 57 6.58 2.42 19.87
N SER A 58 7.77 1.88 20.10
CA SER A 58 8.36 0.87 19.21
C SER A 58 7.64 -0.46 19.26
N ARG A 59 6.71 -0.68 20.21
CA ARG A 59 5.89 -1.89 20.30
C ARG A 59 4.51 -1.73 19.68
N VAL A 60 4.20 -0.56 19.14
CA VAL A 60 2.92 -0.27 18.51
C VAL A 60 3.01 -0.54 17.02
N LEU A 61 2.07 -1.34 16.52
CA LEU A 61 1.87 -1.57 15.09
C LEU A 61 0.81 -0.59 14.58
N ILE A 62 1.12 0.13 13.51
CA ILE A 62 0.15 0.99 12.82
C ILE A 62 -0.25 0.33 11.52
N PHE A 63 -1.55 0.26 11.28
CA PHE A 63 -2.11 -0.14 9.99
C PHE A 63 -2.76 1.09 9.35
N PHE A 64 -2.25 1.50 8.21
CA PHE A 64 -2.86 2.51 7.35
C PHE A 64 -3.67 1.81 6.26
N ASP A 65 -4.95 2.15 6.21
CA ASP A 65 -5.89 1.68 5.19
C ASP A 65 -5.73 2.49 3.88
N ASP A 66 -6.53 2.15 2.88
CA ASP A 66 -6.51 2.69 1.52
C ASP A 66 -6.55 4.24 1.40
N HIS A 67 -6.23 4.72 0.19
CA HIS A 67 -6.38 6.10 -0.26
C HIS A 67 -5.53 7.17 0.45
N GLN A 68 -4.50 6.78 1.20
CA GLN A 68 -3.64 7.71 1.95
C GLN A 68 -2.25 7.81 1.35
N ASN A 69 -1.77 9.03 1.14
CA ASN A 69 -0.37 9.23 0.73
C ASN A 69 0.62 8.63 1.74
N GLU A 70 1.32 7.56 1.35
CA GLU A 70 2.14 6.78 2.26
C GLU A 70 3.35 7.58 2.77
N LEU A 71 3.97 8.41 1.91
CA LEU A 71 5.08 9.28 2.32
C LEU A 71 4.67 10.23 3.47
N LYS A 72 3.49 10.83 3.36
CA LYS A 72 2.93 11.72 4.40
C LYS A 72 2.73 10.95 5.70
N ARG A 73 2.17 9.73 5.64
CA ARG A 73 1.95 8.87 6.82
C ARG A 73 3.24 8.40 7.45
N VAL A 74 4.24 8.00 6.66
CA VAL A 74 5.59 7.67 7.14
C VAL A 74 6.21 8.84 7.89
N ARG A 75 6.16 10.07 7.34
CA ARG A 75 6.67 11.27 8.02
C ARG A 75 5.95 11.55 9.34
N GLN A 76 4.63 11.42 9.37
CA GLN A 76 3.83 11.61 10.58
C GLN A 76 4.17 10.55 11.64
N ALA A 77 4.29 9.28 11.25
CA ALA A 77 4.59 8.18 12.15
C ALA A 77 6.02 8.29 12.73
N LEU A 78 7.00 8.63 11.89
CA LEU A 78 8.37 8.89 12.31
C LEU A 78 8.44 10.04 13.33
N LYS A 79 7.70 11.14 13.06
CA LYS A 79 7.62 12.29 13.98
C LYS A 79 6.99 11.92 15.32
N ALA A 80 5.98 11.05 15.31
CA ALA A 80 5.32 10.56 16.51
C ALA A 80 6.18 9.56 17.30
N GLY A 81 7.17 8.92 16.65
CA GLY A 81 8.10 7.98 17.27
C GLY A 81 7.70 6.51 17.10
N PHE A 82 6.81 6.20 16.16
CA PHE A 82 6.44 4.83 15.81
C PHE A 82 7.45 4.21 14.85
N ARG A 83 7.55 2.87 14.88
CA ARG A 83 8.52 2.12 14.05
C ARG A 83 7.88 1.12 13.09
N HIS A 84 6.77 0.51 13.47
CA HIS A 84 6.16 -0.59 12.71
C HIS A 84 4.91 -0.10 12.00
N LEU A 85 4.97 -0.06 10.67
CA LEU A 85 3.88 0.40 9.81
C LEU A 85 3.49 -0.70 8.84
N VAL A 86 2.20 -0.84 8.59
CA VAL A 86 1.63 -1.61 7.49
C VAL A 86 0.79 -0.68 6.66
N PHE A 87 0.97 -0.74 5.35
CA PHE A 87 0.16 -0.03 4.37
C PHE A 87 -0.64 -1.03 3.54
N GLU A 88 -1.92 -0.74 3.40
CA GLU A 88 -2.82 -1.28 2.38
C GLU A 88 -2.55 -0.54 1.05
N ASP A 89 -2.75 -1.21 -0.09
CA ASP A 89 -2.64 -0.64 -1.43
C ASP A 89 -1.30 0.03 -1.83
N ASN A 90 -0.19 -0.69 -1.63
CA ASN A 90 1.15 -0.36 -2.11
C ASN A 90 1.29 -0.49 -3.65
N TYR A 91 0.58 0.39 -4.37
CA TYR A 91 0.39 0.39 -5.82
C TYR A 91 1.70 0.40 -6.62
N ASP A 92 1.70 -0.30 -7.76
CA ASP A 92 2.77 -0.17 -8.75
C ASP A 92 2.83 1.22 -9.38
N THR A 93 3.97 1.55 -9.98
CA THR A 93 4.15 2.84 -10.64
C THR A 93 3.23 3.02 -11.85
N GLY A 94 2.59 4.19 -11.94
CA GLY A 94 1.61 4.54 -12.97
C GLY A 94 0.17 4.17 -12.66
N THR A 95 -0.15 3.64 -11.48
CA THR A 95 -1.52 3.28 -11.06
C THR A 95 -1.82 3.71 -9.61
N GLY A 96 -3.05 3.49 -9.16
CA GLY A 96 -3.51 3.84 -7.82
C GLY A 96 -4.01 5.29 -7.69
N ASP A 97 -4.51 5.61 -6.50
CA ASP A 97 -5.09 6.92 -6.16
C ASP A 97 -4.31 7.68 -5.08
N HIS A 98 -3.23 7.10 -4.60
CA HIS A 98 -2.32 7.75 -3.66
C HIS A 98 -0.86 7.37 -3.98
N TYR A 99 0.06 8.15 -3.43
CA TYR A 99 1.49 7.97 -3.65
C TYR A 99 2.04 6.89 -2.71
N SER A 100 2.28 5.70 -3.27
CA SER A 100 2.72 4.50 -2.55
C SER A 100 4.25 4.44 -2.36
N LEU A 101 4.70 3.59 -1.44
CA LEU A 101 6.12 3.32 -1.21
C LEU A 101 6.78 2.61 -2.37
N ARG A 102 6.07 1.71 -3.04
CA ARG A 102 6.56 1.08 -4.26
C ARG A 102 6.86 2.13 -5.31
N GLN A 103 5.96 3.08 -5.54
CA GLN A 103 6.22 4.22 -6.43
C GLN A 103 7.45 5.02 -6.01
N ILE A 104 7.60 5.31 -4.72
CA ILE A 104 8.74 6.06 -4.18
C ILE A 104 10.06 5.31 -4.36
N CYS A 105 10.05 3.99 -4.19
CA CYS A 105 11.23 3.14 -4.24
C CYS A 105 11.57 2.65 -5.66
N ASP A 106 10.70 2.89 -6.65
CA ASP A 106 10.86 2.44 -8.04
C ASP A 106 11.92 3.25 -8.81
N GLN A 107 13.14 3.37 -8.27
CA GLN A 107 14.20 4.21 -8.82
C GLN A 107 15.06 3.48 -9.87
N PRO A 108 15.66 4.19 -10.85
CA PRO A 108 16.48 3.57 -11.89
C PRO A 108 17.70 2.79 -11.41
N TYR A 109 18.24 3.12 -10.23
CA TYR A 109 19.38 2.40 -9.64
C TYR A 109 18.95 1.17 -8.83
N ILE A 110 17.65 0.99 -8.59
CA ILE A 110 17.09 -0.20 -7.98
C ILE A 110 16.84 -1.24 -9.07
N ARG A 111 17.24 -2.49 -8.82
CA ARG A 111 17.09 -3.56 -9.81
C ARG A 111 15.61 -3.74 -10.17
N GLY A 112 15.29 -3.59 -11.45
CA GLY A 112 13.92 -3.72 -11.95
C GLY A 112 13.06 -2.47 -11.75
N GLY A 113 13.67 -1.37 -11.27
CA GLY A 113 13.02 -0.09 -11.13
C GLY A 113 13.47 0.97 -12.12
N GLY A 114 12.76 2.11 -12.09
CA GLY A 114 12.81 3.14 -13.12
C GLY A 114 12.12 2.71 -14.41
N HIS A 115 11.62 3.69 -15.17
CA HIS A 115 10.84 3.42 -16.38
C HIS A 115 11.26 4.27 -17.57
N SER A 116 11.09 3.71 -18.75
CA SER A 116 11.29 4.37 -20.04
C SER A 116 9.95 4.75 -20.65
N CYS A 117 9.81 6.02 -21.06
CA CYS A 117 8.62 6.51 -21.75
C CYS A 117 8.66 6.40 -23.28
N PHE A 118 9.69 5.77 -23.84
CA PHE A 118 9.79 5.56 -25.29
C PHE A 118 8.81 4.47 -25.75
N LYS A 119 8.00 4.78 -26.77
CA LYS A 119 6.93 3.89 -27.26
C LYS A 119 7.45 2.65 -27.99
N ASP A 120 8.64 2.71 -28.53
CA ASP A 120 9.36 1.64 -29.22
C ASP A 120 10.28 0.82 -28.29
N SER A 121 10.27 1.11 -26.99
CA SER A 121 11.06 0.38 -25.99
C SER A 121 10.55 -1.04 -25.74
N ASP A 122 11.44 -1.89 -25.22
CA ASP A 122 11.06 -3.20 -24.70
C ASP A 122 10.04 -3.11 -23.56
N GLU A 123 10.12 -2.07 -22.72
CA GLU A 123 9.16 -1.84 -21.66
C GLU A 123 7.75 -1.60 -22.22
N ALA A 124 7.61 -0.74 -23.23
CA ALA A 124 6.33 -0.48 -23.88
C ALA A 124 5.74 -1.77 -24.48
N ARG A 125 6.57 -2.56 -25.18
CA ARG A 125 6.17 -3.86 -25.75
C ARG A 125 5.71 -4.86 -24.68
N ILE A 126 6.47 -4.98 -23.58
CA ILE A 126 6.16 -5.89 -22.48
C ILE A 126 4.87 -5.46 -21.79
N ARG A 127 4.73 -4.19 -21.41
CA ARG A 127 3.53 -3.66 -20.73
C ARG A 127 2.27 -3.80 -21.58
N SER A 128 2.34 -3.55 -22.89
CA SER A 128 1.20 -3.74 -23.82
C SER A 128 0.71 -5.19 -23.86
N ARG A 129 1.63 -6.17 -23.72
CA ARG A 129 1.23 -7.58 -23.60
C ARG A 129 0.55 -7.84 -22.26
N ARG A 130 1.08 -7.29 -21.16
CA ARG A 130 0.57 -7.52 -19.80
C ARG A 130 -0.82 -6.93 -19.55
N GLU A 131 -1.11 -5.75 -20.09
CA GLU A 131 -2.43 -5.11 -20.01
C GLU A 131 -3.57 -6.02 -20.52
N LYS A 132 -3.27 -6.99 -21.39
CA LYS A 132 -4.27 -7.95 -21.90
C LYS A 132 -4.63 -9.06 -20.91
N PHE A 133 -3.78 -9.30 -19.92
CA PHE A 133 -3.92 -10.42 -18.96
C PHE A 133 -4.24 -9.96 -17.55
N TRP A 134 -3.83 -8.75 -17.16
CA TRP A 134 -3.98 -8.24 -15.80
C TRP A 134 -4.70 -6.90 -15.78
N GLU A 135 -5.75 -6.81 -14.94
CA GLU A 135 -6.66 -5.68 -14.86
C GLU A 135 -5.95 -4.39 -14.42
N LYS A 136 -5.06 -4.50 -13.44
CA LYS A 136 -4.29 -3.35 -12.92
C LYS A 136 -3.00 -3.06 -13.70
N ALA A 137 -2.67 -3.85 -14.73
CA ALA A 137 -1.48 -3.59 -15.53
C ALA A 137 -1.69 -2.37 -16.44
N VAL A 138 -0.73 -1.45 -16.43
CA VAL A 138 -0.77 -0.22 -17.22
C VAL A 138 0.22 -0.27 -18.38
N ASN A 139 -0.23 0.17 -19.55
CA ASN A 139 0.63 0.40 -20.71
C ASN A 139 1.39 1.73 -20.60
N ILE A 140 2.24 2.02 -21.59
CA ILE A 140 3.10 3.21 -21.56
C ILE A 140 2.32 4.52 -21.64
N ASP A 141 1.20 4.56 -22.37
CA ASP A 141 0.37 5.75 -22.51
C ASP A 141 -0.32 6.12 -21.19
N LYS A 142 -0.59 5.13 -20.33
CA LYS A 142 -1.11 5.31 -18.97
C LYS A 142 -0.01 5.63 -17.95
N LEU A 143 1.16 4.97 -18.06
CA LEU A 143 2.30 5.17 -17.17
C LEU A 143 2.88 6.59 -17.27
N CYS A 144 3.08 7.08 -18.50
CA CYS A 144 3.87 8.27 -18.75
C CYS A 144 3.04 9.56 -18.81
N GLY A 145 3.52 10.58 -18.10
CA GLY A 145 3.01 11.95 -18.13
C GLY A 145 3.82 12.89 -19.02
N PRO A 146 3.45 14.19 -19.03
CA PRO A 146 4.26 15.23 -19.69
C PRO A 146 5.71 15.23 -19.20
N GLY A 147 6.66 15.44 -20.11
CA GLY A 147 8.09 15.46 -19.78
C GLY A 147 8.64 14.11 -19.31
N GLU A 148 8.09 13.00 -19.85
CA GLU A 148 8.52 11.63 -19.53
C GLU A 148 8.34 11.27 -18.05
N ALA A 149 7.37 11.90 -17.39
CA ALA A 149 7.07 11.68 -15.98
C ALA A 149 6.41 10.32 -15.76
N TRP A 150 7.22 9.29 -15.50
CA TRP A 150 6.75 7.94 -15.19
C TRP A 150 6.47 7.73 -13.70
N TRP A 151 7.06 8.55 -12.81
CA TRP A 151 6.94 8.38 -11.36
C TRP A 151 5.55 8.72 -10.84
N GLY A 152 5.20 8.14 -9.68
CA GLY A 152 3.86 8.28 -9.11
C GLY A 152 2.81 7.85 -10.12
N VAL A 153 1.79 8.69 -10.32
CA VAL A 153 0.87 8.58 -11.46
C VAL A 153 1.13 9.73 -12.40
N ARG A 154 1.89 9.49 -13.47
CA ARG A 154 2.19 10.51 -14.51
C ARG A 154 2.83 11.79 -13.96
N GLY A 155 3.66 11.66 -12.92
CA GLY A 155 4.32 12.76 -12.23
C GLY A 155 3.58 13.29 -11.00
N TYR A 156 2.36 12.82 -10.73
CA TYR A 156 1.59 13.26 -9.58
C TYR A 156 1.88 12.40 -8.33
N MET A 157 2.07 13.10 -7.22
CA MET A 157 1.98 12.59 -5.87
C MET A 157 0.53 12.73 -5.41
N LEU A 158 -0.24 11.66 -5.54
CA LEU A 158 -1.67 11.63 -5.21
C LEU A 158 -1.90 11.44 -3.69
N ASP A 159 -3.05 11.92 -3.22
CA ASP A 159 -3.58 11.72 -1.86
C ASP A 159 -5.11 11.90 -1.97
N ASP A 160 -5.88 10.80 -1.90
CA ASP A 160 -7.34 10.83 -2.03
C ASP A 160 -8.06 10.62 -0.68
N PHE A 161 -7.34 10.86 0.42
CA PHE A 161 -7.91 10.68 1.75
C PHE A 161 -9.15 11.56 1.93
N ASN A 162 -10.28 10.93 2.27
CA ASN A 162 -11.58 11.59 2.47
C ASN A 162 -12.07 12.40 1.25
N ASN A 163 -11.75 11.98 0.02
CA ASN A 163 -12.06 12.67 -1.24
C ASN A 163 -11.48 14.09 -1.33
N SER A 164 -10.54 14.46 -0.45
CA SER A 164 -9.78 15.70 -0.61
C SER A 164 -8.61 15.38 -1.53
N LYS A 165 -8.78 15.58 -2.85
CA LYS A 165 -7.73 15.36 -3.85
C LYS A 165 -6.61 16.39 -3.67
N SER A 166 -5.73 16.21 -2.69
CA SER A 166 -4.51 17.02 -2.56
C SER A 166 -3.42 16.45 -3.48
N ASN A 167 -3.76 16.39 -4.77
CA ASN A 167 -2.91 15.82 -5.81
C ASN A 167 -1.87 16.87 -6.20
N LYS A 168 -0.60 16.59 -5.92
CA LYS A 168 0.51 17.51 -6.21
C LYS A 168 1.31 16.99 -7.39
N LEU A 169 1.42 17.79 -8.45
CA LEU A 169 2.41 17.53 -9.49
C LEU A 169 3.80 17.80 -8.93
N ILE A 170 4.72 16.84 -9.04
CA ILE A 170 6.08 16.95 -8.52
C ILE A 170 7.11 16.74 -9.62
N SER A 171 8.25 17.42 -9.50
CA SER A 171 9.38 17.21 -10.42
C SER A 171 10.08 15.87 -10.15
N TYR A 172 10.85 15.38 -11.12
CA TYR A 172 11.73 14.23 -10.92
C TYR A 172 12.68 14.43 -9.74
N SER A 173 13.25 15.63 -9.60
CA SER A 173 14.14 15.97 -8.47
C SER A 173 13.41 15.83 -7.13
N GLU A 174 12.18 16.34 -7.02
CA GLU A 174 11.39 16.18 -5.79
C GLU A 174 11.04 14.70 -5.51
N HIS A 175 10.65 13.94 -6.54
CA HIS A 175 10.41 12.50 -6.44
C HIS A 175 11.66 11.74 -5.93
N PHE A 176 12.82 12.04 -6.53
CA PHE A 176 14.11 11.46 -6.14
C PHE A 176 14.47 11.81 -4.70
N GLN A 177 14.29 13.07 -4.26
CA GLN A 177 14.53 13.46 -2.87
C GLN A 177 13.59 12.77 -1.89
N ASN A 178 12.32 12.54 -2.27
CA ASN A 178 11.39 11.76 -1.47
C ASN A 178 11.86 10.31 -1.31
N SER A 179 12.38 9.70 -2.38
CA SER A 179 12.98 8.37 -2.35
C SER A 179 14.18 8.32 -1.41
N ARG A 180 15.13 9.25 -1.54
CA ARG A 180 16.31 9.34 -0.66
C ARG A 180 15.96 9.53 0.81
N PHE A 181 14.89 10.26 1.10
CA PHE A 181 14.37 10.40 2.45
C PHE A 181 13.81 9.08 2.99
N VAL A 182 13.04 8.34 2.20
CA VAL A 182 12.49 7.04 2.62
C VAL A 182 13.63 6.04 2.84
N GLU A 183 14.58 5.95 1.90
CA GLU A 183 15.75 5.09 2.05
C GLU A 183 16.58 5.40 3.30
N SER A 184 16.67 6.66 3.72
CA SER A 184 17.48 7.03 4.89
C SER A 184 16.85 6.66 6.23
N ILE A 185 15.58 6.27 6.27
CA ILE A 185 14.87 5.91 7.50
C ILE A 185 14.39 4.45 7.52
N LEU A 186 14.49 3.73 6.40
CA LEU A 186 14.06 2.35 6.27
C LEU A 186 15.10 1.40 6.88
N ASP A 187 14.68 0.64 7.89
CA ASP A 187 15.41 -0.54 8.35
C ASP A 187 14.96 -1.79 7.60
N VAL A 188 13.64 -1.91 7.39
CA VAL A 188 13.00 -3.04 6.70
C VAL A 188 11.91 -2.50 5.78
N TYR A 189 11.89 -3.00 4.55
CA TYR A 189 10.78 -2.87 3.61
C TYR A 189 10.42 -4.26 3.12
N TRP A 190 9.19 -4.69 3.37
CA TRP A 190 8.72 -6.02 3.00
C TRP A 190 7.32 -5.96 2.36
N GLU A 191 7.23 -6.31 1.09
CA GLU A 191 5.94 -6.46 0.39
C GLU A 191 5.33 -7.84 0.72
N VAL A 192 4.07 -7.85 1.13
CA VAL A 192 3.35 -9.07 1.49
C VAL A 192 3.04 -9.86 0.21
N PRO A 193 3.48 -11.12 0.08
CA PRO A 193 3.29 -11.84 -1.16
C PRO A 193 1.86 -12.34 -1.37
N PRO A 194 1.43 -12.51 -2.64
CA PRO A 194 0.20 -13.20 -2.91
C PRO A 194 0.24 -14.64 -2.38
N VAL A 195 -0.90 -15.15 -1.94
CA VAL A 195 -0.98 -16.52 -1.42
C VAL A 195 -0.60 -17.55 -2.49
N ALA A 196 -1.05 -17.35 -3.73
CA ALA A 196 -0.76 -18.27 -4.82
C ALA A 196 -0.71 -17.56 -6.18
N GLY A 197 -0.01 -18.18 -7.13
CA GLY A 197 0.15 -17.68 -8.48
C GLY A 197 -1.15 -17.63 -9.30
N PRO A 198 -1.21 -16.82 -10.37
CA PRO A 198 -2.42 -16.67 -11.19
C PRO A 198 -2.88 -17.96 -11.87
N SER A 199 -1.99 -18.90 -12.21
CA SER A 199 -2.40 -20.18 -12.83
C SER A 199 -3.20 -21.08 -11.88
N LEU A 200 -3.04 -20.88 -10.57
CA LEU A 200 -3.72 -21.65 -9.52
C LEU A 200 -5.01 -21.00 -9.04
N THR A 201 -5.07 -19.67 -9.11
CA THR A 201 -6.16 -18.87 -8.52
C THR A 201 -7.05 -18.19 -9.54
N HIS A 202 -6.62 -18.12 -10.80
CA HIS A 202 -7.26 -17.37 -11.88
C HIS A 202 -7.44 -15.87 -11.61
N GLN A 203 -6.75 -15.30 -10.62
CA GLN A 203 -6.84 -13.87 -10.32
C GLN A 203 -6.13 -13.06 -11.40
N THR A 204 -6.70 -11.90 -11.73
CA THR A 204 -6.17 -10.97 -12.74
C THR A 204 -5.79 -9.62 -12.16
N ARG A 205 -5.96 -9.41 -10.84
CA ARG A 205 -5.79 -8.10 -10.22
C ARG A 205 -4.34 -7.70 -10.01
N TYR A 206 -3.40 -8.63 -9.83
CA TYR A 206 -1.97 -8.31 -9.75
C TYR A 206 -1.18 -8.91 -10.91
N ASP A 207 -0.22 -8.13 -11.43
CA ASP A 207 0.78 -8.58 -12.40
C ASP A 207 1.92 -9.32 -11.68
N PRO A 208 2.10 -10.65 -11.88
CA PRO A 208 3.14 -11.44 -11.21
C PRO A 208 4.56 -11.01 -11.57
N ALA A 209 4.75 -10.29 -12.68
CA ALA A 209 6.05 -9.74 -13.05
C ALA A 209 6.33 -8.37 -12.41
N ARG A 210 5.37 -7.82 -11.66
CA ARG A 210 5.46 -6.57 -10.88
C ARG A 210 4.98 -6.78 -9.45
N ALA A 211 5.03 -7.99 -8.93
CA ALA A 211 4.76 -8.31 -7.54
C ALA A 211 5.88 -9.21 -7.01
N VAL A 212 5.99 -9.32 -5.69
CA VAL A 212 6.82 -10.36 -5.08
C VAL A 212 6.28 -11.75 -5.42
N THR A 213 7.17 -12.75 -5.41
CA THR A 213 6.82 -14.13 -5.74
C THR A 213 5.73 -14.65 -4.80
N PRO A 214 4.68 -15.30 -5.31
CA PRO A 214 3.62 -15.85 -4.47
C PRO A 214 4.12 -16.97 -3.57
N VAL A 215 3.45 -17.18 -2.43
CA VAL A 215 3.79 -18.25 -1.47
C VAL A 215 3.67 -19.64 -2.12
N VAL A 216 2.62 -19.86 -2.92
CA VAL A 216 2.47 -21.05 -3.76
C VAL A 216 2.62 -20.66 -5.23
N GLU A 217 3.78 -20.98 -5.79
CA GLU A 217 4.11 -20.69 -7.19
C GLU A 217 3.21 -21.43 -8.19
N ASP A 218 3.12 -20.87 -9.39
CA ASP A 218 2.46 -21.50 -10.53
C ASP A 218 3.00 -22.91 -10.81
N GLY A 219 2.14 -23.80 -11.28
CA GLY A 219 2.49 -25.20 -11.52
C GLY A 219 2.55 -26.10 -10.27
N ARG A 220 2.45 -25.54 -9.05
CA ARG A 220 2.44 -26.33 -7.79
C ARG A 220 1.04 -26.79 -7.35
N TYR A 221 0.22 -27.27 -8.28
CA TYR A 221 -1.18 -27.65 -8.01
C TYR A 221 -1.33 -28.68 -6.88
N GLY A 222 -0.44 -29.69 -6.82
CA GLY A 222 -0.48 -30.70 -5.74
C GLY A 222 -0.23 -30.13 -4.34
N LEU A 223 0.59 -29.07 -4.21
CA LEU A 223 0.75 -28.37 -2.93
C LEU A 223 -0.49 -27.53 -2.62
N PHE A 224 -1.00 -26.80 -3.60
CA PHE A 224 -2.21 -25.98 -3.49
C PHE A 224 -3.42 -26.80 -3.01
N GLN A 225 -3.59 -28.02 -3.53
CA GLN A 225 -4.62 -28.96 -3.10
C GLN A 225 -4.39 -29.50 -1.68
N ARG A 226 -3.17 -29.89 -1.32
CA ARG A 226 -2.84 -30.41 0.03
C ARG A 226 -3.09 -29.39 1.13
N LEU A 227 -2.89 -28.11 0.84
CA LEU A 227 -3.20 -27.00 1.75
C LEU A 227 -4.71 -26.69 1.83
N GLY A 228 -5.55 -27.38 1.05
CA GLY A 228 -6.99 -27.18 1.02
C GLY A 228 -7.45 -25.92 0.27
N LEU A 229 -6.53 -25.21 -0.39
CA LEU A 229 -6.82 -23.92 -1.05
C LEU A 229 -7.74 -24.08 -2.27
N THR A 230 -7.75 -25.26 -2.90
CA THR A 230 -8.68 -25.59 -4.00
C THR A 230 -10.14 -25.65 -3.57
N ARG A 231 -10.43 -25.66 -2.27
CA ARG A 231 -11.80 -25.69 -1.73
C ARG A 231 -12.37 -24.28 -1.51
N LEU A 232 -11.52 -23.25 -1.56
CA LEU A 232 -11.94 -21.86 -1.43
C LEU A 232 -12.52 -21.37 -2.75
N ASP A 233 -13.50 -20.47 -2.68
CA ASP A 233 -14.05 -19.83 -3.87
C ASP A 233 -12.98 -18.98 -4.57
N PRO A 234 -12.91 -18.98 -5.92
CA PRO A 234 -11.93 -18.18 -6.66
C PRO A 234 -11.92 -16.69 -6.29
N SER A 235 -13.08 -16.13 -5.91
CA SER A 235 -13.19 -14.73 -5.50
C SER A 235 -12.36 -14.38 -4.26
N VAL A 236 -12.05 -15.37 -3.41
CA VAL A 236 -11.19 -15.20 -2.24
C VAL A 236 -9.78 -14.75 -2.64
N PHE A 237 -9.32 -15.16 -3.81
CA PHE A 237 -7.99 -14.79 -4.34
C PHE A 237 -8.02 -13.55 -5.24
N ASN A 238 -9.19 -13.14 -5.70
CA ASN A 238 -9.35 -12.01 -6.61
C ASN A 238 -9.25 -10.65 -5.90
N GLY A 239 -9.10 -10.65 -4.58
CA GLY A 239 -8.97 -9.45 -3.75
C GLY A 239 -7.55 -9.13 -3.31
N TYR A 240 -6.51 -9.61 -3.99
CA TYR A 240 -5.13 -9.34 -3.56
C TYR A 240 -4.86 -7.83 -3.50
N THR A 241 -4.74 -7.34 -2.27
CA THR A 241 -4.17 -6.04 -1.95
C THR A 241 -2.65 -6.17 -1.88
N GLN A 242 -1.94 -5.29 -2.58
CA GLN A 242 -0.51 -5.13 -2.43
C GLN A 242 -0.23 -4.49 -1.07
N MET A 243 0.02 -5.26 -0.02
CA MET A 243 0.38 -4.68 1.28
C MET A 243 1.89 -4.56 1.44
N ALA A 244 2.34 -3.57 2.21
CA ALA A 244 3.75 -3.44 2.59
C ALA A 244 3.90 -3.22 4.10
N TYR A 245 4.86 -3.93 4.68
CA TYR A 245 5.35 -3.69 6.03
C TYR A 245 6.64 -2.89 6.00
N LEU A 246 6.75 -1.95 6.93
CA LEU A 246 7.91 -1.11 7.14
C LEU A 246 8.35 -1.19 8.58
N GLN A 247 9.66 -1.30 8.76
CA GLN A 247 10.31 -0.87 9.98
C GLN A 247 11.10 0.39 9.69
N ILE A 248 10.78 1.48 10.41
CA ILE A 248 11.47 2.76 10.27
C ILE A 248 12.17 3.17 11.57
N THR A 249 13.34 3.79 11.42
CA THR A 249 14.10 4.37 12.52
C THR A 249 14.67 5.71 12.09
N LYS A 250 14.69 6.67 13.03
CA LYS A 250 15.35 7.96 12.80
C LYS A 250 16.86 7.75 12.98
N GLN A 251 17.62 7.92 11.91
CA GLN A 251 19.08 7.99 11.97
C GLN A 251 19.54 9.24 12.73
#